data_AF-A0A967XAD6-F1
#
_entry.id   AF-A0A967XAD6-F1
#
_cell.length_a   1.000
_cell.length_b   1.000
_cell.length_c   1.000
_cell.angle_alpha   90.00
_cell.angle_beta   90.00
_cell.angle_gamma   90.00
#
_symmetry.space_group_name_H-M   'P 1'
#
loop_
_entity.id
_entity.type
_entity.pdbx_description
1 polymer ?
#
loop_
_entity_poly.entity_id
_entity_poly.type
_entity_poly.pdbx_seq_one_letter_code
_entity_poly.pdbx_strand_id
1 'polypeptide(L)' 'MLRLKYERRMSHRAIARACGVGVGTVSEYVSRARQAGLSWPLPPDLDDGTLEARLFAAPEPKRER' A
#
# COMPACT_ATOMS: atom_id res chain seq x y z
N MET A 1 -3.38 2.29 -4.21
CA MET A 1 -3.92 2.95 -2.99
C MET A 1 -3.03 4.02 -2.37
N LEU A 2 -1.69 3.88 -2.36
CA LEU A 2 -0.77 4.91 -1.84
C LEU A 2 -0.98 6.27 -2.52
N ARG A 3 -1.10 6.28 -3.85
CA ARG A 3 -1.47 7.47 -4.63
C ARG A 3 -2.68 8.23 -4.07
N LEU A 4 -3.79 7.54 -3.82
CA LEU A 4 -5.02 8.16 -3.31
C LEU A 4 -4.84 8.72 -1.89
N LYS A 5 -3.98 8.09 -1.07
CA LYS A 5 -3.67 8.56 0.28
C LYS A 5 -2.79 9.81 0.28
N TYR A 6 -1.74 9.84 -0.53
CA TYR A 6 -0.75 10.92 -0.49
C TYR A 6 -1.06 12.06 -1.47
N GLU A 7 -1.51 11.74 -2.69
CA GLU A 7 -1.84 12.72 -3.73
C GLU A 7 -3.23 13.32 -3.52
N ARG A 8 -4.21 12.48 -3.15
CA ARG A 8 -5.61 12.91 -2.96
C ARG A 8 -6.05 13.02 -1.50
N ARG A 9 -5.14 12.78 -0.54
CA ARG A 9 -5.40 12.88 0.92
C ARG A 9 -6.66 12.11 1.37
N MET A 10 -7.02 11.03 0.66
CA MET A 10 -8.27 10.30 0.91
C MET A 10 -8.20 9.49 2.22
N SER A 11 -9.37 9.28 2.84
CA SER A 11 -9.51 8.43 4.02
C SER A 11 -9.34 6.95 3.66
N HIS A 12 -8.95 6.10 4.63
CA HIS A 12 -8.77 4.66 4.37
C HIS A 12 -10.05 4.00 3.85
N ARG A 13 -11.24 4.46 4.30
CA ARG A 13 -12.54 3.99 3.81
C ARG A 13 -12.78 4.35 2.34
N ALA A 14 -12.43 5.57 1.94
CA ALA A 14 -12.60 6.01 0.56
C ALA A 14 -11.66 5.25 -0.39
N ILE A 15 -10.42 5.00 0.06
CA ILE A 15 -9.44 4.19 -0.67
C ILE A 15 -9.90 2.74 -0.79
N ALA A 16 -10.40 2.15 0.30
CA ALA A 16 -10.96 0.80 0.32
C ALA A 16 -12.08 0.65 -0.71
N ARG A 17 -13.02 1.60 -0.74
CA ARG A 17 -14.13 1.61 -1.72
C ARG A 17 -13.64 1.80 -3.16
N ALA A 18 -12.64 2.65 -3.39
CA ALA A 18 -12.09 2.90 -4.71
C ALA A 18 -11.28 1.71 -5.26
N CYS A 19 -10.59 0.97 -4.40
CA CYS A 19 -9.78 -0.19 -4.78
C CYS A 19 -10.52 -1.54 -4.63
N GLY A 20 -11.73 -1.57 -4.06
CA GLY A 20 -12.48 -2.80 -3.83
C GLY A 20 -11.88 -3.72 -2.75
N VAL A 21 -11.06 -3.17 -1.85
CA VAL A 21 -10.37 -3.93 -0.79
C VAL A 21 -10.90 -3.59 0.59
N GLY A 22 -10.63 -4.43 1.59
CA GLY A 22 -10.97 -4.15 2.98
C GLY A 22 -10.19 -2.94 3.54
N VAL A 23 -10.81 -2.18 4.44
CA VAL A 23 -10.15 -1.05 5.13
C VAL A 23 -8.92 -1.51 5.93
N GLY A 24 -8.95 -2.74 6.45
CA GLY A 24 -7.81 -3.39 7.11
C GLY A 24 -6.62 -3.55 6.16
N THR A 25 -6.86 -4.08 4.95
CA THR A 25 -5.86 -4.20 3.89
C THR A 25 -5.25 -2.85 3.53
N VAL A 26 -6.07 -1.80 3.39
CA VAL A 26 -5.56 -0.44 3.13
C VAL A 26 -4.67 0.05 4.26
N SER A 27 -5.11 -0.13 5.51
CA SER A 27 -4.35 0.30 6.68
C SER A 27 -3.01 -0.42 6.79
N GLU A 28 -3.01 -1.73 6.52
CA GLU A 28 -1.81 -2.56 6.55
C GLU A 28 -0.83 -2.14 5.44
N TYR A 29 -1.32 -1.90 4.23
CA TYR A 29 -0.51 -1.39 3.13
C TYR A 29 0.08 -0.01 3.40
N VAL A 30 -0.72 0.93 3.93
CA VAL A 30 -0.23 2.27 4.28
C VAL A 30 0.78 2.20 5.42
N SER A 31 0.55 1.35 6.42
CA SER A 31 1.49 1.13 7.53
C SER A 31 2.81 0.54 7.04
N ARG A 32 2.77 -0.51 6.21
CA ARG A 32 3.95 -1.12 5.60
C ARG A 32 4.71 -0.14 4.73
N ALA A 33 4.01 0.64 3.91
CA ALA A 33 4.67 1.66 3.10
C ALA A 33 5.40 2.70 3.95
N ARG A 34 4.79 3.13 5.06
CA ARG A 34 5.42 4.03 6.00
C ARG A 34 6.63 3.40 6.70
N GLN A 35 6.53 2.13 7.09
CA GLN A 35 7.64 1.38 7.71
C GLN A 35 8.80 1.16 6.72
N ALA A 36 8.49 0.87 5.46
CA ALA A 36 9.45 0.76 4.37
C ALA A 36 10.04 2.12 3.95
N GLY A 37 9.65 3.23 4.59
CA GLY A 37 10.10 4.58 4.24
C GLY A 37 9.68 5.02 2.85
N LEU A 38 8.70 4.35 2.25
CA LEU A 38 8.23 4.65 0.91
C LEU A 38 7.41 5.94 0.94
N SER A 39 7.90 6.94 0.23
CA SER A 39 7.25 8.23 0.03
C SER A 39 6.66 8.29 -1.38
N TRP A 40 5.49 8.92 -1.49
CA TRP A 40 4.84 9.19 -2.77
C TRP A 40 5.27 10.59 -3.26
N PRO A 41 5.49 10.82 -4.57
CA PRO A 41 5.37 9.87 -5.68
C PRO A 41 6.49 8.82 -5.71
N LEU A 42 6.13 7.59 -6.05
CA LEU A 42 7.11 6.52 -6.28
C LEU A 42 7.87 6.81 -7.58
N PRO A 43 9.15 6.40 -7.68
CA PRO A 43 9.90 6.51 -8.93
C PRO A 43 9.18 5.78 -10.07
N PRO A 44 9.23 6.29 -11.32
CA PRO A 44 8.64 5.61 -12.47
C PRO A 44 9.29 4.24 -12.75
N ASP A 45 10.53 4.04 -12.29
CA ASP A 45 11.25 2.76 -12.35
C ASP A 45 10.79 1.77 -11.26
N LEU A 46 9.89 2.18 -10.37
CA LEU A 46 9.33 1.31 -9.34
C LEU A 46 8.04 0.69 -9.86
N ASP A 47 8.15 -0.56 -10.31
CA ASP A 47 7.00 -1.37 -10.71
C ASP A 47 6.21 -1.88 -9.49
N ASP A 48 4.97 -2.30 -9.75
CA ASP A 48 4.10 -2.85 -8.70
C ASP A 48 4.73 -4.09 -8.03
N GLY A 49 5.53 -4.87 -8.77
CA GLY A 49 6.24 -6.03 -8.25
C GLY A 49 7.35 -5.69 -7.26
N THR A 50 8.19 -4.69 -7.54
CA THR A 50 9.23 -4.21 -6.61
C THR A 50 8.60 -3.46 -5.44
N LEU A 51 7.49 -2.77 -5.67
CA LEU A 51 6.72 -2.14 -4.60
C LEU A 51 6.16 -3.19 -3.63
N GLU A 52 5.50 -4.23 -4.13
CA GLU A 52 5.07 -5.36 -3.31
C GLU A 52 6.27 -6.02 -2.63
N ALA A 53 7.34 -6.32 -3.37
CA ALA A 53 8.54 -6.90 -2.79
C ALA A 53 9.06 -6.04 -1.63
N ARG A 54 9.15 -4.72 -1.74
CA ARG A 54 9.59 -3.86 -0.61
C ARG A 54 8.60 -3.78 0.54
N LEU A 55 7.31 -3.84 0.26
CA LEU A 55 6.26 -3.86 1.29
C LEU A 55 6.21 -5.20 2.03
N PHE A 56 6.61 -6.29 1.37
CA PHE A 56 6.49 -7.67 1.86
C PHE A 56 7.85 -8.40 2.01
N ALA A 57 8.99 -7.71 1.90
CA ALA A 57 10.36 -8.29 1.87
C ALA A 57 10.90 -8.82 3.20
N ALA A 58 10.14 -8.81 4.30
CA ALA A 58 10.53 -9.48 5.54
C ALA A 58 9.31 -10.13 6.22
N PRO A 59 9.49 -11.28 6.89
CA PRO A 59 8.80 -12.51 6.53
C PRO A 59 7.46 -12.65 7.25
N GLU A 60 6.41 -12.89 6.46
CA GLU A 60 5.49 -14.02 6.63
C GLU A 60 4.37 -13.88 5.60
N PRO A 61 4.18 -14.87 4.71
CA PRO A 61 3.01 -14.93 3.88
C PRO A 61 1.85 -15.35 4.79
N LYS A 62 1.15 -14.39 5.38
CA LYS A 62 -0.18 -14.69 5.93
C LYS A 62 -1.13 -14.88 4.73
N ARG A 63 -1.06 -16.08 4.16
CA ARG A 63 -2.06 -16.67 3.28
C ARG A 63 -3.41 -16.53 3.97
N GLU A 64 -4.35 -15.86 3.32
CA GLU A 64 -5.76 -16.04 3.61
C GLU A 64 -6.32 -16.86 2.45
N ARG A 65 -6.75 -18.09 2.76
CA ARG A 65 -7.44 -19.03 1.87
C ARG A 65 -8.93 -18.75 1.87
#